data_AF-A0A7J3QZH0-F1
#
_entry.id   AF-A0A7J3QZH0-F1
#
_cell.length_a   1.000
_cell.length_b   1.000
_cell.length_c   1.000
_cell.angle_alpha   90.00
_cell.angle_beta   90.00
_cell.angle_gamma   90.00
#
_symmetry.space_group_name_H-M   'P 1'
#
loop_
_entity.id
_entity.type
_entity.pdbx_description
1 polymer ?
#
loop_
_entity_poly.entity_id
_entity_poly.type
_entity_poly.pdbx_seq_one_letter_code
_entity_poly.pdbx_strand_id
1 'polypeptide(L)'
;MSERFTNKWEAKRPEESLSESLRNSFKPVKPLKPRLDNAIRRLEMQINQLDRSSERFNQKDRDLFAKIIDAYTKHDTARANVYANELAEVRKMERITINARLALDQVLLRLKTVTEFGDIVSALGPAISVLRSVSGGLAGVFPEAENELGEIGNVLSGVMFEAAQTSGTTLNFNNVNDDASKILAEAAAVAEQKMNANLPELPQGWTTAVQGKTSSRNP
;
A
#
# COMPACT_ATOMS: atom_id res chain seq x y z
N MET A 1 -1.00 -70.77 -6.26
CA MET A 1 -0.60 -70.17 -4.97
C MET A 1 0.43 -69.09 -5.28
N SER A 2 0.37 -67.84 -4.86
CA SER A 2 -0.65 -67.08 -4.11
C SER A 2 -0.50 -65.60 -4.45
N GLU A 3 -1.63 -64.93 -4.56
CA GLU A 3 -1.88 -63.56 -5.01
C GLU A 3 -1.34 -62.48 -4.05
N ARG A 4 -0.02 -62.34 -3.89
CA ARG A 4 0.53 -61.36 -2.91
C ARG A 4 1.64 -60.41 -3.37
N PHE A 5 1.94 -60.29 -4.66
CA PHE A 5 3.01 -59.36 -5.10
C PHE A 5 2.62 -58.31 -6.16
N THR A 6 1.37 -58.24 -6.60
CA THR A 6 0.90 -57.22 -7.56
C THR A 6 0.18 -56.03 -6.94
N ASN A 7 -0.13 -56.05 -5.64
CA ASN A 7 -0.93 -55.01 -4.98
C ASN A 7 -0.14 -53.78 -4.48
N LYS A 8 1.00 -53.43 -5.08
CA LYS A 8 1.80 -52.27 -4.61
C LYS A 8 2.00 -51.15 -5.63
N TRP A 9 1.27 -51.14 -6.74
CA TRP A 9 1.37 -50.08 -7.74
C TRP A 9 0.05 -49.40 -8.15
N GLU A 10 -1.07 -49.73 -7.53
CA GLU A 10 -2.28 -48.89 -7.60
C GLU A 10 -2.52 -48.19 -6.27
N ALA A 11 -1.71 -47.18 -6.00
CA ALA A 11 -2.19 -46.07 -5.18
C ALA A 11 -3.18 -45.29 -6.06
N LYS A 12 -4.47 -45.67 -5.99
CA LYS A 12 -5.57 -44.81 -6.45
C LYS A 12 -5.31 -43.42 -5.88
N ARG A 13 -5.09 -42.45 -6.77
CA ARG A 13 -5.14 -41.03 -6.38
C ARG A 13 -6.49 -40.83 -5.70
N PRO A 14 -6.55 -40.26 -4.48
CA PRO A 14 -7.82 -39.83 -3.95
C PRO A 14 -8.33 -38.77 -4.93
N GLU A 15 -9.48 -39.03 -5.56
CA GLU A 15 -10.15 -38.00 -6.33
C GLU A 15 -10.43 -36.84 -5.37
N GLU A 16 -9.72 -35.73 -5.59
CA GLU A 16 -9.95 -34.48 -4.88
C GLU A 16 -11.44 -34.16 -5.05
N SER A 17 -12.14 -34.25 -3.92
CA SER A 17 -13.59 -34.17 -3.88
C SER A 17 -14.01 -32.81 -4.40
N LEU A 18 -14.78 -32.77 -5.50
CA LEU A 18 -15.37 -31.54 -6.04
C LEU A 18 -16.16 -30.76 -4.96
N SER A 19 -16.63 -31.47 -3.93
CA SER A 19 -17.28 -30.86 -2.76
C SER A 19 -16.33 -30.10 -1.82
N GLU A 20 -15.03 -30.43 -1.78
CA GLU A 20 -14.01 -29.67 -1.02
C GLU A 20 -13.62 -28.37 -1.72
N SER A 21 -13.57 -28.36 -3.06
CA SER A 21 -13.38 -27.13 -3.85
C SER A 21 -14.57 -26.17 -3.73
N LEU A 22 -15.79 -26.69 -3.61
CA LEU A 22 -16.98 -25.88 -3.34
C LEU A 22 -17.02 -25.35 -1.89
N ARG A 23 -16.53 -26.11 -0.91
CA ARG A 23 -16.51 -25.67 0.51
C ARG A 23 -15.47 -24.59 0.79
N ASN A 24 -14.38 -24.55 0.02
CA ASN A 24 -13.34 -23.52 0.15
C ASN A 24 -13.73 -22.14 -0.45
N SER A 25 -14.79 -22.05 -1.26
CA SER A 25 -15.29 -20.76 -1.79
C SER A 25 -16.20 -19.99 -0.84
N PHE A 26 -16.56 -20.57 0.32
CA PHE A 26 -17.38 -19.89 1.32
C PHE A 26 -16.56 -19.53 2.56
N LYS A 27 -15.48 -18.75 2.38
CA LYS A 27 -15.00 -17.94 3.49
C LYS A 27 -16.02 -16.81 3.69
N PRO A 28 -16.67 -16.68 4.85
CA PRO A 28 -17.54 -15.53 5.09
C PRO A 28 -16.68 -14.27 5.00
N VAL A 29 -16.88 -13.50 3.93
CA VAL A 29 -16.27 -12.18 3.76
C VAL A 29 -16.65 -11.38 5.00
N LYS A 30 -15.65 -10.92 5.76
CA LYS A 30 -15.93 -10.09 6.95
C LYS A 30 -16.75 -8.88 6.48
N PRO A 31 -17.81 -8.49 7.20
CA PRO A 31 -18.62 -7.36 6.79
C PRO A 31 -17.74 -6.11 6.64
N LEU A 32 -17.87 -5.39 5.52
CA LEU A 32 -17.04 -4.22 5.21
C LEU A 32 -17.23 -3.08 6.20
N LYS A 33 -18.46 -2.91 6.67
CA LYS A 33 -18.87 -1.83 7.58
C LYS A 33 -18.05 -1.78 8.88
N PRO A 34 -17.89 -2.86 9.66
CA PRO A 34 -16.98 -2.89 10.82
C PRO A 34 -15.54 -2.45 10.54
N ARG A 35 -15.00 -2.76 9.36
CA ARG A 35 -13.62 -2.35 8.99
C ARG A 35 -13.56 -0.87 8.65
N LEU A 36 -14.57 -0.36 7.94
CA LEU A 36 -14.73 1.06 7.68
C LEU A 36 -14.92 1.86 8.98
N ASP A 37 -15.79 1.38 9.88
CA ASP A 37 -16.03 1.99 11.20
C ASP A 37 -14.75 2.00 12.04
N ASN A 38 -13.96 0.93 11.99
CA ASN A 38 -12.66 0.90 12.65
C ASN A 38 -11.69 1.93 12.06
N ALA A 39 -11.59 2.03 10.73
CA ALA A 39 -10.77 3.04 10.07
C ALA A 39 -11.21 4.47 10.41
N ILE A 40 -12.52 4.73 10.46
CA ILE A 40 -13.11 6.02 10.87
C ILE A 40 -12.67 6.38 12.30
N ARG A 41 -12.83 5.46 13.26
CA ARG A 41 -12.43 5.70 14.66
C ARG A 41 -10.93 5.98 14.78
N ARG A 42 -10.10 5.23 14.06
CA ARG A 42 -8.64 5.43 14.05
C ARG A 42 -8.27 6.79 13.47
N LEU A 43 -8.92 7.20 12.39
CA LEU A 43 -8.75 8.51 11.78
C LEU A 43 -9.16 9.65 12.73
N GLU A 44 -10.27 9.51 13.46
CA GLU A 44 -10.69 10.46 14.49
C GLU A 44 -9.65 10.60 15.61
N MET A 45 -8.99 9.51 16.02
CA MET A 45 -7.91 9.58 17.00
C MET A 45 -6.71 10.39 16.47
N GLN A 46 -6.35 10.22 15.20
CA GLN A 46 -5.26 10.98 14.58
C GLN A 46 -5.60 12.46 14.45
N ILE A 47 -6.83 12.81 14.04
CA ILE A 47 -7.31 14.20 13.99
C ILE A 47 -7.19 14.85 15.38
N ASN A 48 -7.68 14.18 16.43
CA ASN A 48 -7.59 14.67 17.80
C ASN A 48 -6.13 14.84 18.29
N GLN A 49 -5.22 13.98 17.83
CA GLN A 49 -3.80 14.11 18.15
C GLN A 49 -3.21 15.35 17.48
N LEU A 50 -3.50 15.58 16.20
CA LEU A 50 -3.03 16.77 15.48
C LEU A 50 -3.59 18.07 16.09
N ASP A 51 -4.84 18.07 16.57
CA ASP A 51 -5.43 19.19 17.28
C ASP A 51 -4.67 19.54 18.57
N ARG A 52 -4.33 18.53 19.37
CA ARG A 52 -3.51 18.72 20.58
C ARG A 52 -2.11 19.23 20.24
N SER A 53 -1.52 18.74 19.16
CA SER A 53 -0.20 19.22 18.69
C SER A 53 -0.27 20.68 18.23
N SER A 54 -1.33 21.07 17.52
CA SER A 54 -1.53 22.46 17.08
C SER A 54 -1.65 23.42 18.26
N GLU A 55 -2.34 23.05 19.34
CA GLU A 55 -2.42 23.87 20.55
C GLU A 55 -1.03 24.02 21.21
N ARG A 56 -0.25 22.93 21.27
CA ARG A 56 1.11 22.96 21.81
C ARG A 56 2.04 23.87 21.01
N PHE A 57 1.92 23.86 19.67
CA PHE A 57 2.70 24.77 18.84
C PHE A 57 2.29 26.23 19.05
N ASN A 58 0.99 26.53 19.17
CA ASN A 58 0.52 27.88 19.52
C ASN A 58 1.08 28.39 20.84
N GLN A 59 1.06 27.54 21.88
CA GLN A 59 1.65 27.92 23.16
C GLN A 59 3.16 28.18 23.03
N LYS A 60 3.86 27.29 22.34
CA LYS A 60 5.31 27.42 22.14
C LYS A 60 5.68 28.65 21.28
N ASP A 61 4.87 29.01 20.31
CA ASP A 61 5.01 30.25 19.52
C ASP A 61 5.01 31.47 20.43
N ARG A 62 3.96 31.60 21.27
CA ARG A 62 3.81 32.71 22.21
C ARG A 62 4.98 32.80 23.19
N ASP A 63 5.39 31.65 23.74
CA ASP A 63 6.50 31.58 24.70
C ASP A 63 7.83 31.99 24.05
N LEU A 64 8.11 31.54 22.82
CA LEU A 64 9.32 31.92 22.09
C LEU A 64 9.28 33.40 21.70
N PHE A 65 8.13 33.91 21.28
CA PHE A 65 7.98 35.32 20.96
C PHE A 65 8.24 36.23 22.17
N ALA A 66 7.72 35.85 23.35
CA ALA A 66 8.01 36.56 24.60
C ALA A 66 9.51 36.54 24.94
N LYS A 67 10.20 35.41 24.73
CA LYS A 67 11.66 35.28 24.93
C LYS A 67 12.48 36.11 23.95
N ILE A 68 12.01 36.27 22.70
CA ILE A 68 12.64 37.16 21.72
C ILE A 68 12.58 38.61 22.21
N ILE A 69 11.41 39.05 22.69
CA ILE A 69 11.24 40.40 23.24
C ILE A 69 12.18 40.61 24.43
N ASP A 70 12.21 39.68 25.39
CA ASP A 70 13.08 39.75 26.57
C ASP A 70 14.58 39.76 26.23
N ALA A 71 15.00 39.02 25.19
CA ALA A 71 16.38 39.06 24.73
C ALA A 71 16.74 40.42 24.11
N TYR A 72 15.82 41.03 23.35
CA TYR A 72 16.02 42.37 22.79
C TYR A 72 16.08 43.46 23.87
N THR A 73 15.25 43.39 24.91
CA THR A 73 15.30 44.38 26.01
C THR A 73 16.62 44.31 26.79
N LYS A 74 17.26 43.14 26.82
CA LYS A 74 18.58 42.92 27.42
C LYS A 74 19.75 43.17 26.46
N HIS A 75 19.46 43.64 25.23
CA HIS A 75 20.45 43.80 24.15
C HIS A 75 21.20 42.52 23.78
N ASP A 76 20.65 41.34 24.08
CA ASP A 76 21.21 40.02 23.74
C ASP A 76 20.69 39.58 22.35
N THR A 77 21.22 40.20 21.31
CA THR A 77 20.80 39.97 19.92
C THR A 77 21.11 38.56 19.44
N ALA A 78 22.19 37.94 19.94
CA ALA A 78 22.56 36.57 19.61
C ALA A 78 21.46 35.59 20.09
N ARG A 79 21.02 35.73 21.34
CA ARG A 79 19.95 34.88 21.89
C ARG A 79 18.59 35.16 21.24
N ALA A 80 18.29 36.42 20.91
CA ALA A 80 17.09 36.76 20.14
C ALA A 80 17.03 36.03 18.78
N ASN A 81 18.15 35.99 18.05
CA ASN A 81 18.25 35.28 16.77
C ASN A 81 18.04 33.76 16.91
N VAL A 82 18.56 33.14 17.97
CA VAL A 82 18.34 31.71 18.24
C VAL A 82 16.85 31.42 18.46
N TYR A 83 16.17 32.22 19.29
CA TYR A 83 14.74 32.04 19.53
C TYR A 83 13.89 32.32 18.29
N ALA A 84 14.29 33.27 17.44
CA ALA A 84 13.61 33.56 16.18
C ALA A 84 13.68 32.38 15.20
N ASN A 85 14.83 31.71 15.11
CA ASN A 85 14.98 30.52 14.26
C ASN A 85 14.09 29.36 14.74
N GLU A 86 14.06 29.10 16.06
CA GLU A 86 13.16 28.09 16.63
C GLU A 86 11.69 28.44 16.39
N LEU A 87 11.30 29.72 16.55
CA LEU A 87 9.95 30.19 16.29
C LEU A 87 9.54 29.96 14.83
N ALA A 88 10.46 30.21 13.88
CA ALA A 88 10.21 29.95 12.46
C ALA A 88 9.93 28.47 12.19
N GLU A 89 10.68 27.55 12.82
CA GLU A 89 10.44 26.12 12.68
C GLU A 89 9.15 25.66 13.37
N VAL A 90 8.82 26.19 14.56
CA VAL A 90 7.54 25.93 15.22
C VAL A 90 6.36 26.30 14.31
N ARG A 91 6.40 27.48 13.67
CA ARG A 91 5.36 27.92 12.72
C ARG A 91 5.28 27.06 11.46
N LYS A 92 6.41 26.51 11.02
CA LYS A 92 6.44 25.58 9.88
C LYS A 92 5.75 24.26 10.26
N MET A 93 6.09 23.69 11.41
CA MET A 93 5.48 22.47 11.93
C MET A 93 3.97 22.65 12.18
N GLU A 94 3.57 23.79 12.75
CA GLU A 94 2.15 24.13 12.98
C GLU A 94 1.36 24.14 11.67
N ARG A 95 1.90 24.77 10.61
CA ARG A 95 1.23 24.83 9.31
C ARG A 95 1.06 23.45 8.68
N ILE A 96 2.07 22.59 8.77
CA ILE A 96 1.98 21.19 8.32
C ILE A 96 0.87 20.47 9.09
N THR A 97 0.81 20.67 10.41
CA THR A 97 -0.17 20.04 11.31
C THR A 97 -1.60 20.46 10.96
N ILE A 98 -1.85 21.77 10.80
CA ILE A 98 -3.17 22.30 10.46
C ILE A 98 -3.63 21.78 9.08
N ASN A 99 -2.74 21.80 8.08
CA ASN A 99 -3.06 21.31 6.75
C ASN A 99 -3.38 19.81 6.75
N ALA A 100 -2.58 19.01 7.46
CA ALA A 100 -2.84 17.59 7.64
C ALA A 100 -4.20 17.37 8.30
N ARG A 101 -4.47 18.04 9.42
CA ARG A 101 -5.72 17.94 10.17
C ARG A 101 -6.95 18.26 9.30
N LEU A 102 -6.93 19.35 8.53
CA LEU A 102 -8.02 19.71 7.62
C LEU A 102 -8.24 18.67 6.52
N ALA A 103 -7.16 18.14 5.95
CA ALA A 103 -7.23 17.10 4.93
C ALA A 103 -7.80 15.78 5.49
N LEU A 104 -7.39 15.39 6.70
CA LEU A 104 -7.93 14.22 7.39
C LEU A 104 -9.41 14.39 7.75
N ASP A 105 -9.84 15.58 8.19
CA ASP A 105 -11.25 15.91 8.40
C ASP A 105 -12.06 15.74 7.11
N GLN A 106 -11.51 16.18 5.98
CA GLN A 106 -12.17 16.03 4.69
C GLN A 106 -12.31 14.54 4.30
N VAL A 107 -11.30 13.72 4.59
CA VAL A 107 -11.36 12.26 4.42
C VAL A 107 -12.45 11.69 5.33
N LEU A 108 -12.45 12.04 6.62
CA LEU A 108 -13.40 11.56 7.61
C LEU A 108 -14.85 11.83 7.21
N LEU A 109 -15.15 13.04 6.74
CA LEU A 109 -16.48 13.41 6.25
C LEU A 109 -16.92 12.52 5.09
N ARG A 110 -16.04 12.24 4.12
CA ARG A 110 -16.33 11.33 3.01
C ARG A 110 -16.58 9.91 3.49
N LEU A 111 -15.76 9.41 4.42
CA LEU A 111 -15.93 8.04 4.95
C LEU A 111 -17.28 7.88 5.67
N LYS A 112 -17.75 8.91 6.39
CA LYS A 112 -19.03 8.90 7.11
C LYS A 112 -20.26 8.92 6.20
N THR A 113 -20.14 9.39 4.96
CA THR A 113 -21.26 9.46 4.00
C THR A 113 -21.44 8.17 3.20
N VAL A 114 -20.53 7.20 3.31
CA VAL A 114 -20.60 5.95 2.54
C VAL A 114 -21.63 5.02 3.18
N THR A 115 -22.69 4.69 2.44
CA THR A 115 -23.78 3.82 2.93
C THR A 115 -23.91 2.50 2.16
N GLU A 116 -23.57 2.49 0.87
CA GLU A 116 -23.71 1.32 -0.02
C GLU A 116 -22.39 0.89 -0.68
N PHE A 117 -22.34 -0.34 -1.21
CA PHE A 117 -21.12 -0.89 -1.82
C PHE A 117 -20.63 -0.12 -3.05
N GLY A 118 -21.52 0.42 -3.87
CA GLY A 118 -21.17 1.27 -5.02
C GLY A 118 -20.57 2.62 -4.60
N ASP A 119 -21.06 3.17 -3.48
CA ASP A 119 -20.52 4.40 -2.89
C ASP A 119 -19.12 4.18 -2.31
N ILE A 120 -18.82 2.98 -1.80
CA ILE A 120 -17.49 2.65 -1.25
C ILE A 120 -16.41 2.85 -2.31
N VAL A 121 -16.58 2.30 -3.52
CA VAL A 121 -15.53 2.33 -4.54
C VAL A 121 -15.28 3.76 -5.05
N SER A 122 -16.35 4.53 -5.26
CA SER A 122 -16.26 5.91 -5.74
C SER A 122 -15.78 6.91 -4.68
N ALA A 123 -16.10 6.68 -3.40
CA ALA A 123 -15.69 7.56 -2.31
C ALA A 123 -14.30 7.25 -1.76
N LEU A 124 -13.90 5.97 -1.67
CA LEU A 124 -12.65 5.58 -1.03
C LEU A 124 -11.40 5.93 -1.84
N GLY A 125 -11.44 5.84 -3.17
CA GLY A 125 -10.28 6.13 -4.02
C GLY A 125 -9.66 7.51 -3.73
N PRO A 126 -10.43 8.61 -3.88
CA PRO A 126 -9.96 9.96 -3.54
C PRO A 126 -9.56 10.11 -2.06
N ALA A 127 -10.29 9.48 -1.13
CA ALA A 127 -9.97 9.54 0.30
C ALA A 127 -8.62 8.88 0.62
N ILE A 128 -8.33 7.73 0.03
CA ILE A 128 -7.05 7.01 0.21
C ILE A 128 -5.90 7.82 -0.38
N SER A 129 -6.09 8.46 -1.53
CA SER A 129 -5.07 9.32 -2.15
C SER A 129 -4.69 10.49 -1.23
N VAL A 130 -5.69 11.21 -0.69
CA VAL A 130 -5.46 12.30 0.27
C VAL A 130 -4.76 11.76 1.52
N LEU A 131 -5.21 10.63 2.07
CA LEU A 131 -4.63 10.02 3.25
C LEU A 131 -3.14 9.67 3.07
N ARG A 132 -2.76 9.10 1.91
CA ARG A 132 -1.36 8.80 1.59
C ARG A 132 -0.51 10.07 1.45
N SER A 133 -1.05 11.11 0.83
CA SER A 133 -0.36 12.39 0.71
C SER A 133 -0.11 13.04 2.08
N VAL A 134 -1.11 13.04 2.96
CA VAL A 134 -0.98 13.54 4.32
C VAL A 134 0.02 12.70 5.13
N SER A 135 -0.06 11.37 5.02
CA SER A 135 0.90 10.44 5.64
C SER A 135 2.34 10.82 5.29
N GLY A 136 2.67 10.94 4.00
CA GLY A 136 4.02 11.34 3.56
C GLY A 136 4.42 12.74 4.02
N GLY A 137 3.48 13.68 4.09
CA GLY A 137 3.73 15.03 4.61
C GLY A 137 4.04 15.08 6.12
N LEU A 138 3.61 14.05 6.87
CA LEU A 138 3.83 13.97 8.31
C LEU A 138 5.10 13.21 8.70
N ALA A 139 5.73 12.44 7.81
CA ALA A 139 6.91 11.61 8.13
C ALA A 139 8.05 12.37 8.84
N GLY A 140 8.25 13.66 8.50
CA GLY A 140 9.30 14.49 9.10
C GLY A 140 8.91 15.21 10.40
N VAL A 141 7.64 15.18 10.80
CA VAL A 141 7.12 15.94 11.96
C VAL A 141 6.41 15.03 12.98
N PHE A 142 5.66 14.04 12.51
CA PHE A 142 4.89 13.08 13.30
C PHE A 142 5.01 11.65 12.71
N PRO A 143 6.12 10.94 12.96
CA PRO A 143 6.32 9.57 12.45
C PRO A 143 5.26 8.58 12.94
N GLU A 144 4.75 8.74 14.16
CA GLU A 144 3.70 7.87 14.68
C GLU A 144 2.39 8.05 13.91
N ALA A 145 2.04 9.30 13.59
CA ALA A 145 0.86 9.61 12.80
C ALA A 145 1.02 9.15 11.34
N GLU A 146 2.21 9.31 10.75
CA GLU A 146 2.53 8.76 9.44
C GLU A 146 2.26 7.24 9.39
N ASN A 147 2.82 6.48 10.33
CA ASN A 147 2.63 5.03 10.37
C ASN A 147 1.15 4.65 10.50
N GLU A 148 0.44 5.28 11.44
CA GLU A 148 -0.98 4.99 11.68
C GLU A 148 -1.86 5.34 10.47
N LEU A 149 -1.62 6.48 9.79
CA LEU A 149 -2.35 6.86 8.59
C LEU A 149 -2.05 5.91 7.41
N GLY A 150 -0.82 5.41 7.31
CA GLY A 150 -0.45 4.34 6.37
C GLY A 150 -1.25 3.07 6.61
N GLU A 151 -1.36 2.63 7.87
CA GLU A 151 -2.18 1.47 8.25
C GLU A 151 -3.67 1.67 7.97
N ILE A 152 -4.23 2.84 8.29
CA ILE A 152 -5.61 3.19 7.94
C ILE A 152 -5.80 3.11 6.42
N GLY A 153 -4.86 3.64 5.64
CA GLY A 153 -4.88 3.58 4.18
C GLY A 153 -4.88 2.14 3.64
N ASN A 154 -4.15 1.24 4.27
CA ASN A 154 -4.15 -0.18 3.93
C ASN A 154 -5.50 -0.85 4.25
N VAL A 155 -6.10 -0.54 5.40
CA VAL A 155 -7.44 -1.04 5.75
C VAL A 155 -8.48 -0.58 4.73
N LEU A 156 -8.49 0.71 4.39
CA LEU A 156 -9.41 1.31 3.43
C LEU A 156 -9.19 0.74 2.01
N SER A 157 -7.94 0.52 1.60
CA SER A 157 -7.63 -0.12 0.31
C SER A 157 -8.20 -1.54 0.23
N GLY A 158 -8.10 -2.31 1.32
CA GLY A 158 -8.70 -3.65 1.41
C GLY A 158 -10.23 -3.62 1.37
N VAL A 159 -10.86 -2.66 2.04
CA VAL A 159 -12.33 -2.48 1.98
C VAL A 159 -12.78 -2.12 0.57
N MET A 160 -12.07 -1.21 -0.11
CA MET A 160 -12.35 -0.82 -1.49
C MET A 160 -12.23 -2.00 -2.45
N PHE A 161 -11.19 -2.81 -2.31
CA PHE A 161 -10.96 -4.00 -3.13
C PHE A 161 -12.06 -5.05 -2.98
N GLU A 162 -12.50 -5.33 -1.75
CA GLU A 162 -13.60 -6.26 -1.48
C GLU A 162 -14.95 -5.73 -1.94
N ALA A 163 -15.21 -4.43 -1.78
CA ALA A 163 -16.43 -3.79 -2.28
C ALA A 163 -16.56 -3.91 -3.80
N ALA A 164 -15.46 -3.73 -4.53
CA ALA A 164 -15.47 -3.82 -5.98
C ALA A 164 -15.72 -5.25 -6.49
N GLN A 165 -15.09 -6.25 -5.85
CA GLN A 165 -15.37 -7.66 -6.15
C GLN A 165 -16.84 -8.02 -5.89
N THR A 166 -17.40 -7.56 -4.76
CA THR A 166 -18.79 -7.86 -4.38
C THR A 166 -19.81 -7.17 -5.29
N SER A 167 -19.48 -5.99 -5.81
CA SER A 167 -20.37 -5.21 -6.68
C SER A 167 -20.35 -5.65 -8.15
N GLY A 168 -19.59 -6.70 -8.50
CA GLY A 168 -19.41 -7.13 -9.89
C GLY A 168 -18.74 -6.08 -10.80
N THR A 169 -18.20 -5.02 -10.19
CA THR A 169 -17.51 -3.94 -10.92
C THR A 169 -16.09 -4.40 -11.16
N THR A 170 -15.77 -4.79 -12.38
CA THR A 170 -14.37 -5.03 -12.78
C THR A 170 -13.62 -3.72 -12.63
N LEU A 171 -12.79 -3.61 -11.59
CA LEU A 171 -11.86 -2.50 -11.44
C LEU A 171 -10.97 -2.47 -12.68
N ASN A 172 -11.09 -1.42 -13.50
CA ASN A 172 -10.17 -1.16 -14.61
C ASN A 172 -8.84 -0.69 -14.01
N PHE A 173 -7.99 -1.64 -13.61
CA PHE A 173 -6.65 -1.40 -13.06
C PHE A 173 -5.65 -0.89 -14.09
N ASN A 174 -6.05 -0.70 -15.35
CA ASN A 174 -5.15 -0.31 -16.45
C ASN A 174 -4.47 1.05 -16.23
N ASN A 175 -4.98 1.93 -15.36
CA ASN A 175 -4.35 3.24 -15.08
C ASN A 175 -3.45 3.28 -13.84
N VAL A 176 -3.43 2.24 -12.99
CA VAL A 176 -2.57 2.17 -11.79
C VAL A 176 -1.33 1.29 -12.02
N ASN A 177 -1.27 0.61 -13.18
CA ASN A 177 -0.31 -0.46 -13.43
C ASN A 177 0.91 -0.03 -14.26
N ASP A 178 1.10 1.24 -14.62
CA ASP A 178 2.27 1.63 -15.43
C ASP A 178 3.58 1.42 -14.67
N ASP A 179 3.65 1.83 -13.40
CA ASP A 179 4.85 1.63 -12.57
C ASP A 179 5.08 0.15 -12.24
N ALA A 180 4.02 -0.60 -11.93
CA ALA A 180 4.10 -2.03 -11.67
C ALA A 180 4.47 -2.85 -12.93
N SER A 181 3.96 -2.46 -14.10
CA SER A 181 4.35 -3.04 -15.40
C SER A 181 5.82 -2.77 -15.70
N LYS A 182 6.31 -1.57 -15.37
CA LYS A 182 7.72 -1.21 -15.55
C LYS A 182 8.63 -2.02 -14.62
N ILE A 183 8.25 -2.22 -13.36
CA ILE A 183 8.97 -3.09 -12.41
C ILE A 183 8.98 -4.54 -12.88
N LEU A 184 7.85 -5.06 -13.37
CA LEU A 184 7.77 -6.42 -13.91
C LEU A 184 8.61 -6.57 -15.19
N ALA A 185 8.66 -5.56 -16.05
CA ALA A 185 9.49 -5.54 -17.25
C ALA A 185 10.99 -5.49 -16.91
N GLU A 186 11.40 -4.69 -15.92
CA GLU A 186 12.79 -4.67 -15.43
C GLU A 186 13.16 -6.01 -14.80
N ALA A 187 12.29 -6.61 -13.98
CA ALA A 187 12.53 -7.92 -13.39
C ALA A 187 12.64 -9.04 -14.44
N ALA A 188 11.81 -9.00 -15.48
CA ALA A 188 11.88 -9.93 -16.60
C ALA A 188 13.20 -9.79 -17.39
N ALA A 189 13.63 -8.56 -17.67
CA ALA A 189 14.89 -8.29 -18.36
C ALA A 189 16.11 -8.78 -17.56
N VAL A 190 16.11 -8.60 -16.24
CA VAL A 190 17.18 -9.11 -15.35
C VAL A 190 17.17 -10.65 -15.29
N ALA A 191 15.99 -11.26 -15.26
CA ALA A 191 15.86 -12.72 -15.30
C ALA A 191 16.36 -13.31 -16.63
N GLU A 192 16.06 -12.65 -17.75
CA GLU A 192 16.54 -13.05 -19.08
C GLU A 192 18.06 -12.94 -19.19
N GLN A 193 18.66 -11.84 -18.74
CA GLN A 193 20.12 -11.68 -18.69
C GLN A 193 20.78 -12.77 -17.82
N LYS A 194 20.20 -13.09 -16.67
CA LYS A 194 20.70 -14.13 -15.76
C LYS A 194 20.54 -15.53 -16.35
N MET A 195 19.49 -15.77 -17.11
CA MET A 195 19.29 -17.03 -17.84
C MET A 195 20.32 -17.16 -18.97
N ASN A 196 20.55 -16.09 -19.75
CA ASN A 196 21.51 -16.09 -20.85
C ASN A 196 22.96 -16.24 -20.37
N ALA A 197 23.30 -15.69 -19.20
CA ALA A 197 24.63 -15.84 -18.59
C ALA A 197 24.89 -17.23 -17.97
N ASN A 198 23.86 -18.04 -17.77
CA ASN A 198 23.96 -19.40 -17.23
C ASN A 198 23.72 -20.49 -18.28
N LEU A 199 23.60 -20.12 -19.56
CA LEU A 199 23.59 -21.12 -20.63
C LEU A 199 25.03 -21.65 -20.80
N PRO A 200 25.29 -22.95 -20.56
CA PRO A 200 26.59 -23.53 -20.85
C PRO A 200 26.85 -23.45 -22.36
N GLU A 201 28.07 -23.08 -22.75
CA GLU A 201 28.48 -23.14 -24.15
C GLU A 201 28.27 -24.56 -24.68
N LEU A 202 27.62 -24.65 -25.84
CA LEU A 202 27.39 -25.93 -26.49
C LEU A 202 28.76 -26.59 -26.74
N PRO A 203 29.00 -27.83 -26.27
CA PRO A 203 30.27 -28.49 -26.47
C PRO A 203 30.55 -28.60 -27.96
N GLN A 204 31.64 -27.97 -28.42
CA GLN A 204 32.16 -28.12 -29.78
C GLN A 204 32.60 -29.56 -29.96
N GLY A 205 31.69 -30.43 -30.38
CA GLY A 205 31.98 -31.85 -30.53
C GLY A 205 30.86 -32.76 -31.01
N TRP A 206 29.72 -32.22 -31.46
CA TRP A 206 28.68 -33.04 -32.09
C TRP A 206 28.41 -32.55 -33.51
N THR A 207 29.41 -32.70 -34.37
CA THR A 207 29.11 -33.10 -35.74
C THR A 207 28.63 -34.55 -35.65
N THR A 208 27.42 -34.86 -36.13
CA THR A 208 27.11 -35.94 -37.08
C THR A 208 25.59 -36.11 -37.25
N ALA A 209 25.14 -35.74 -38.45
CA ALA A 209 24.09 -36.35 -39.28
C ALA A 209 22.65 -36.54 -38.75
N VAL A 210 21.75 -35.64 -39.16
CA VAL A 210 20.45 -36.02 -39.77
C VAL A 210 20.05 -34.98 -40.84
N GLN A 211 20.46 -35.21 -42.09
CA GLN A 211 19.79 -34.75 -43.33
C GLN A 211 20.14 -35.80 -44.38
N GLY A 212 19.26 -36.46 -45.12
CA GLY A 212 17.82 -36.46 -45.23
C GLY A 212 17.54 -37.37 -46.42
N LYS A 213 17.02 -38.58 -46.20
CA LYS A 213 16.67 -39.53 -47.28
C LYS A 213 15.20 -39.35 -47.60
N THR A 214 14.86 -38.40 -48.48
CA THR A 214 13.51 -38.32 -49.07
C THR A 214 13.50 -39.11 -50.37
N SER A 215 12.91 -40.31 -50.30
CA SER A 215 12.45 -41.08 -51.45
C SER A 215 11.22 -40.37 -52.03
N SER A 216 11.35 -39.83 -53.24
CA SER A 216 10.22 -39.45 -54.10
C SER A 216 9.84 -40.65 -54.96
N ARG A 217 8.66 -41.21 -54.71
CA ARG A 217 8.01 -42.21 -55.57
C ARG A 217 7.13 -41.49 -56.58
N ASN A 218 7.20 -41.92 -57.83
CA ASN A 218 6.26 -41.64 -58.90
C ASN A 218 6.14 -42.94 -59.73
N PRO A 219 5.02 -43.20 -60.40
CA PRO A 219 3.66 -43.36 -59.88
C PRO A 219 3.40 -44.73 -59.21
#